data_AF-A0A2P2MK34-F1
#
_entry.id   AF-A0A2P2MK34-F1
#
_cell.length_a   1.000
_cell.length_b   1.000
_cell.length_c   1.000
_cell.angle_alpha   90.00
_cell.angle_beta   90.00
_cell.angle_gamma   90.00
#
_symmetry.space_group_name_H-M   'P 1'
#
loop_
_entity.id
_entity.type
_entity.pdbx_description
1 polymer ?
#
loop_
_entity_poly.entity_id
_entity_poly.type
_entity_poly.pdbx_seq_one_letter_code
_entity_poly.pdbx_strand_id
1 'polypeptide(L)'
;MQLDSAQILFGLRFSSLTVKQNPVGSSSGKLVGGQVNKTLDIKGLAIYCGTHKGIIESTSLDDETDYKFWCNEGSESNLFDHLLHPFDVSVSLVFNRAGKLDGDSPQYSIVAELTAMVGSLCSHVLE
;
A
#
# COMPACT_ATOMS: atom_id res chain seq x y z
N MET A 1 16.08 34.79 7.76
CA MET A 1 15.43 34.29 6.52
C MET A 1 14.83 32.95 6.89
N GLN A 2 13.51 32.90 7.05
CA GLN A 2 12.80 31.67 7.37
C GLN A 2 12.59 30.96 6.02
N LEU A 3 13.17 29.78 5.85
CA LEU A 3 12.87 28.97 4.67
C LEU A 3 11.40 28.54 4.80
N ASP A 4 10.55 29.04 3.91
CA ASP A 4 9.25 28.43 3.59
C ASP A 4 9.54 27.06 2.96
N SER A 5 9.85 26.07 3.80
CA SER A 5 10.01 24.68 3.35
C SER A 5 8.62 24.06 3.24
N ALA A 6 8.07 24.05 2.03
CA ALA A 6 6.87 23.29 1.73
C ALA A 6 7.22 21.79 1.80
N GLN A 7 6.44 21.03 2.57
CA GLN A 7 6.60 19.58 2.68
C GLN A 7 5.49 18.89 1.90
N ILE A 8 5.86 17.87 1.14
CA ILE A 8 4.90 17.01 0.43
C ILE A 8 4.65 15.79 1.31
N LEU A 9 3.39 15.55 1.66
CA LEU A 9 2.96 14.37 2.39
C LEU A 9 2.28 13.38 1.44
N PHE A 10 2.66 12.11 1.55
CA PHE A 10 1.99 11.00 0.90
C PHE A 10 1.23 10.16 1.91
N GLY A 11 0.01 9.75 1.54
CA GLY A 11 -0.86 8.93 2.37
C GLY A 11 -1.33 7.67 1.65
N LEU A 12 -1.54 6.60 2.41
CA LEU A 12 -2.18 5.37 1.94
C LEU A 12 -3.44 5.14 2.79
N ARG A 13 -4.57 4.88 2.14
CA ARG A 13 -5.82 4.49 2.80
C ARG A 13 -6.40 3.27 2.14
N PHE A 14 -7.00 2.39 2.91
CA PHE A 14 -7.78 1.25 2.42
C PHE A 14 -8.94 1.01 3.38
N SER A 15 -10.05 0.48 2.86
CA SER A 15 -11.20 0.12 3.69
C SER A 15 -11.01 -1.23 4.37
N SER A 16 -10.25 -2.15 3.77
CA SER A 16 -9.83 -3.39 4.41
C SER A 16 -8.55 -3.95 3.81
N LEU A 17 -7.83 -4.71 4.64
CA LEU A 17 -6.62 -5.45 4.30
C LEU A 17 -6.78 -6.88 4.81
N THR A 18 -6.79 -7.86 3.90
CA THR A 18 -6.91 -9.27 4.26
C THR A 18 -5.74 -10.05 3.72
N VAL A 19 -5.01 -10.74 4.59
CA VAL A 19 -3.92 -11.64 4.21
C VAL A 19 -4.34 -13.08 4.51
N LYS A 20 -4.24 -13.96 3.51
CA LYS A 20 -4.49 -15.39 3.64
C LYS A 20 -3.23 -16.14 3.23
N GLN A 21 -2.94 -17.23 3.94
CA GLN A 21 -1.94 -18.18 3.51
C GLN A 21 -2.68 -19.43 3.03
N ASN A 22 -2.50 -19.76 1.75
CA ASN A 22 -3.03 -20.98 1.19
C ASN A 22 -2.02 -22.10 1.45
N PRO A 23 -2.35 -23.13 2.25
CA PRO A 23 -1.47 -24.26 2.42
C PRO A 23 -1.35 -24.99 1.08
N VAL A 24 -0.18 -24.94 0.47
CA VAL A 24 0.15 -25.81 -0.67
C VAL A 24 0.59 -27.14 -0.09
N GLY A 25 -0.25 -28.16 -0.26
CA GLY A 25 0.11 -29.55 0.05
C GLY A 25 -0.23 -30.02 1.46
N SER A 26 -1.50 -30.37 1.69
CA SER A 26 -1.87 -31.40 2.67
C SER A 26 -2.74 -32.47 2.00
N SER A 27 -2.12 -33.36 1.24
CA SER A 27 -2.64 -34.73 1.05
C SER A 27 -1.57 -35.59 0.39
N SER A 28 -1.34 -36.75 0.99
CA SER A 28 -0.66 -37.94 0.47
C SER A 28 0.43 -37.79 -0.60
N GLY A 29 1.66 -38.12 -0.21
CA GLY A 29 2.66 -38.64 -1.14
C GLY A 29 3.67 -37.60 -1.62
N LYS A 30 4.78 -37.49 -0.87
CA LYS A 30 6.10 -37.11 -1.40
C LYS A 30 6.12 -35.80 -2.23
N LEU A 31 5.73 -34.67 -1.65
CA LEU A 31 5.99 -33.37 -2.25
C LEU A 31 7.26 -32.74 -1.68
N VAL A 32 8.13 -32.32 -2.60
CA VAL A 32 9.32 -31.50 -2.39
C VAL A 32 8.91 -30.26 -1.59
N GLY A 33 9.37 -30.20 -0.33
CA GLY A 33 9.00 -29.15 0.60
C GLY A 33 9.54 -27.79 0.19
N GLY A 34 8.72 -26.76 0.39
CA GLY A 34 9.24 -25.39 0.52
C GLY A 34 8.37 -24.29 -0.08
N GLN A 35 7.42 -24.58 -0.96
CA GLN A 35 6.61 -23.52 -1.57
C GLN A 35 5.49 -23.06 -0.64
N VAL A 36 5.35 -21.74 -0.47
CA VAL A 36 4.24 -21.13 0.26
C VAL A 36 3.53 -20.11 -0.60
N ASN A 37 2.21 -20.25 -0.65
CA ASN A 37 1.34 -19.35 -1.38
C ASN A 37 0.59 -18.47 -0.37
N LYS A 38 0.67 -17.16 -0.57
CA LYS A 38 -0.09 -16.17 0.17
C LYS A 38 -0.93 -15.36 -0.80
N THR A 39 -2.13 -14.99 -0.38
CA THR A 39 -2.95 -14.02 -1.09
C THR A 39 -3.19 -12.83 -0.18
N LEU A 40 -3.21 -11.65 -0.78
CA LEU A 40 -3.46 -10.38 -0.14
C LEU A 40 -4.58 -9.68 -0.91
N ASP A 41 -5.68 -9.39 -0.25
CA ASP A 41 -6.80 -8.64 -0.80
C ASP A 41 -6.86 -7.28 -0.10
N ILE A 42 -6.78 -6.19 -0.85
CA ILE A 42 -6.94 -4.82 -0.37
C ILE A 42 -8.18 -4.22 -1.03
N LYS A 43 -9.07 -3.65 -0.23
CA LYS A 43 -10.28 -2.97 -0.71
C LYS A 43 -10.17 -1.47 -0.55
N GLY A 44 -10.63 -0.74 -1.56
CA GLY A 44 -10.65 0.72 -1.58
C GLY A 44 -9.26 1.34 -1.33
N LEU A 45 -8.20 0.74 -1.86
CA LEU A 45 -6.84 1.27 -1.78
C LEU A 45 -6.77 2.60 -2.54
N ALA A 46 -6.38 3.66 -1.84
CA ALA A 46 -6.20 4.99 -2.41
C ALA A 46 -4.86 5.56 -1.95
N ILE A 47 -4.23 6.32 -2.85
CA ILE A 47 -2.97 7.02 -2.59
C ILE A 47 -3.24 8.51 -2.70
N TYR A 48 -2.79 9.25 -1.68
CA TYR A 48 -3.04 10.66 -1.50
C TYR A 48 -1.71 11.42 -1.50
N CYS A 49 -1.76 12.66 -1.96
CA CYS A 49 -0.64 13.59 -1.96
C CYS A 49 -1.14 14.97 -1.56
N GLY A 50 -0.42 15.68 -0.69
CA GLY A 50 -0.79 17.04 -0.28
C GLY A 50 0.44 17.84 0.13
N THR A 51 0.36 19.16 0.01
CA THR A 51 1.41 20.06 0.49
C THR A 51 1.02 20.72 1.79
N HIS A 52 1.94 20.67 2.76
CA HIS A 52 1.81 21.36 4.03
C HIS A 52 2.86 22.47 4.12
N LYS A 53 2.44 23.69 4.48
CA LYS A 53 3.32 24.81 4.80
C LYS A 53 3.60 24.79 6.30
N GLY A 54 4.80 24.37 6.68
CA GLY A 54 5.24 24.27 8.08
C GLY A 54 5.99 22.97 8.36
N ILE A 55 6.73 22.93 9.47
CA ILE A 55 7.38 21.71 9.94
C ILE A 55 6.29 20.72 10.38
N ILE A 56 6.18 19.58 9.71
CA ILE A 56 5.42 18.45 10.24
C ILE A 56 6.26 17.89 11.39
N GLU A 57 5.94 18.27 12.61
CA GLU A 57 6.55 17.64 13.78
C GLU A 57 6.03 16.20 13.86
N SER A 58 6.91 15.21 13.69
CA SER A 58 6.56 13.78 13.67
C SER A 58 5.82 13.31 14.92
N THR A 59 5.84 14.10 16.00
CA THR A 59 5.13 13.88 17.26
C THR A 59 3.63 14.18 17.20
N SER A 60 3.15 14.96 16.22
CA SER A 60 1.71 15.26 16.07
C SER A 60 0.91 14.12 15.42
N LEU A 61 1.59 13.14 14.81
CA LEU A 61 0.94 11.97 14.19
C LEU A 61 0.48 10.91 15.20
N ASP A 62 0.94 10.98 16.45
CA ASP A 62 0.57 10.03 17.53
C ASP A 62 -0.67 10.49 18.31
N ASP A 63 -1.14 11.72 18.09
CA ASP A 63 -2.38 12.21 18.69
C ASP A 63 -3.58 11.81 17.83
N GLU A 64 -4.50 11.03 18.42
CA GLU A 64 -5.69 10.48 17.76
C GLU A 64 -6.57 11.60 17.16
N THR A 65 -6.50 12.79 17.74
CA THR A 65 -7.20 14.01 17.32
C THR A 65 -6.67 14.58 16.01
N ASP A 66 -5.34 14.63 15.83
CA ASP A 66 -4.73 15.10 14.61
C ASP A 66 -4.93 14.06 13.49
N TYR A 67 -4.81 12.76 13.77
CA TYR A 67 -5.02 11.71 12.75
C TYR A 67 -6.42 11.75 12.12
N LYS A 68 -7.45 12.10 12.90
CA LYS A 68 -8.81 12.31 12.39
C LYS A 68 -8.91 13.49 11.42
N PHE A 69 -8.11 14.54 11.61
CA PHE A 69 -8.06 15.68 10.70
C PHE A 69 -7.54 15.27 9.31
N TRP A 70 -6.53 14.39 9.24
CA TRP A 70 -5.99 13.89 7.97
C TRP A 70 -6.87 12.81 7.30
N CYS A 71 -7.68 12.08 8.09
CA CYS A 71 -8.45 10.93 7.61
C CYS A 71 -9.94 11.21 7.30
N ASN A 72 -10.47 12.40 7.64
CA ASN A 72 -11.87 12.72 7.41
C ASN A 72 -12.10 13.35 6.03
N GLU A 73 -12.71 12.58 5.13
CA GLU A 73 -13.28 13.08 3.86
C GLU A 73 -14.40 14.13 4.06
N GLY A 74 -15.00 14.17 5.25
CA GLY A 74 -16.25 14.91 5.51
C GLY A 74 -16.09 16.34 6.03
N SER A 75 -14.89 16.80 6.37
CA SER A 75 -14.67 18.17 6.87
C SER A 75 -13.75 18.95 5.94
N GLU A 76 -14.36 19.60 4.95
CA GLU A 76 -13.93 20.85 4.28
C GLU A 76 -12.42 21.12 4.14
N SER A 77 -11.62 20.18 3.63
CA SER A 77 -10.27 20.57 3.25
C SER A 77 -9.74 19.80 2.05
N ASN A 78 -9.61 20.54 0.94
CA ASN A 78 -8.85 20.21 -0.26
C ASN A 78 -7.34 20.08 0.03
N LEU A 79 -6.95 19.45 1.13
CA LEU A 79 -5.54 19.34 1.55
C LEU A 79 -4.81 18.21 0.81
N PHE A 80 -5.55 17.21 0.34
CA PHE A 80 -4.99 16.06 -0.36
C PHE A 80 -5.66 15.84 -1.70
N ASP A 81 -4.84 15.81 -2.74
CA ASP A 81 -5.18 15.30 -4.06
C ASP A 81 -5.07 13.77 -4.05
N HIS A 82 -6.01 13.09 -4.71
CA HIS A 82 -5.85 11.66 -5.00
C HIS A 82 -4.81 11.47 -6.11
N LEU A 83 -3.67 10.86 -5.77
CA LEU A 83 -2.73 10.36 -6.77
C LEU A 83 -3.33 9.13 -7.46
N LEU A 84 -3.93 8.23 -6.68
CA LEU A 84 -4.73 7.11 -7.18
C LEU A 84 -6.10 7.13 -6.49
N HIS A 85 -7.16 7.19 -7.28
CA HIS A 85 -8.52 7.02 -6.79
C HIS A 85 -8.70 5.62 -6.20
N PRO A 86 -9.60 5.43 -5.21
CA PRO A 86 -9.82 4.14 -4.58
C PRO A 86 -10.03 3.00 -5.58
N PHE A 87 -9.22 1.95 -5.49
CA PHE A 87 -9.33 0.73 -6.28
C PHE A 87 -9.12 -0.51 -5.40
N ASP A 88 -9.63 -1.65 -5.84
CA ASP A 88 -9.35 -2.93 -5.19
C ASP A 88 -8.14 -3.60 -5.84
N VAL A 89 -7.32 -4.26 -5.03
CA VAL A 89 -6.20 -5.07 -5.51
C VAL A 89 -6.18 -6.42 -4.82
N SER A 90 -5.97 -7.46 -5.63
CA SER A 90 -5.72 -8.83 -5.16
C SER A 90 -4.33 -9.24 -5.61
N VAL A 91 -3.48 -9.64 -4.65
CA VAL A 91 -2.08 -10.02 -4.88
C VAL A 91 -1.91 -11.48 -4.49
N SER A 92 -1.37 -12.29 -5.38
CA SER A 92 -0.91 -13.65 -5.10
C SER A 92 0.62 -13.66 -5.04
N LEU A 93 1.16 -14.09 -3.90
CA LEU A 93 2.60 -14.22 -3.64
C LEU A 93 2.94 -15.70 -3.46
N VAL A 94 3.84 -16.19 -4.30
CA VAL A 94 4.43 -17.52 -4.19
C VAL A 94 5.89 -17.35 -3.82
N PHE A 95 6.35 -18.00 -2.73
CA PHE A 95 7.77 -17.99 -2.38
C PHE A 95 8.32 -19.37 -2.07
N ASN A 96 9.50 -19.63 -2.61
CA ASN A 96 10.18 -20.92 -2.53
C ASN A 96 11.16 -20.90 -1.34
N ARG A 97 10.81 -21.56 -0.24
CA ARG A 97 11.63 -21.67 0.99
C ARG A 97 12.80 -22.65 0.85
N ALA A 98 12.90 -23.36 -0.26
CA ALA A 98 13.91 -24.40 -0.46
C ALA A 98 15.36 -23.88 -0.47
N GLY A 99 15.58 -22.55 -0.50
CA GLY A 99 16.90 -21.91 -0.42
C GLY A 99 17.83 -22.22 -1.61
N LYS A 100 17.46 -23.18 -2.45
CA LYS A 100 18.15 -23.56 -3.66
C LYS A 100 17.73 -22.61 -4.78
N LEU A 101 18.64 -21.73 -5.18
CA LEU A 101 18.58 -21.00 -6.44
C LEU A 101 18.98 -21.90 -7.64
N ASP A 102 19.28 -23.18 -7.41
CA ASP A 102 19.56 -24.17 -8.46
C ASP A 102 18.26 -24.58 -9.14
N GLY A 103 17.88 -23.81 -10.14
CA GLY A 103 16.76 -24.06 -11.03
C GLY A 103 16.20 -22.73 -11.49
N ASP A 104 15.86 -22.61 -12.78
CA ASP A 104 15.36 -21.40 -13.44
C ASP A 104 14.09 -20.77 -12.81
N SER A 105 13.63 -21.25 -11.66
CA SER A 105 12.47 -20.74 -10.94
C SER A 105 12.81 -19.56 -10.03
N PRO A 106 12.03 -18.47 -10.06
CA PRO A 106 12.26 -17.32 -9.19
C PRO A 106 12.00 -17.66 -7.72
N GLN A 107 12.75 -17.02 -6.81
CA GLN A 107 12.57 -17.17 -5.36
C GLN A 107 11.22 -16.63 -4.87
N TYR A 108 10.73 -15.57 -5.53
CA TYR A 108 9.45 -14.92 -5.30
C TYR A 108 8.74 -14.71 -6.63
N SER A 109 7.46 -15.05 -6.69
CA SER A 109 6.58 -14.72 -7.81
C SER A 109 5.38 -13.96 -7.25
N ILE A 110 5.12 -12.79 -7.81
CA ILE A 110 4.03 -11.89 -7.42
C ILE A 110 3.15 -11.68 -8.64
N VAL A 111 1.86 -11.92 -8.48
CA VAL A 111 0.83 -11.57 -9.46
C VAL A 111 -0.14 -10.62 -8.77
N ALA A 112 -0.40 -9.47 -9.37
CA ALA A 112 -1.34 -8.48 -8.85
C ALA A 112 -2.44 -8.25 -9.88
N GLU A 113 -3.68 -8.36 -9.44
CA GLU A 113 -4.88 -8.05 -10.20
C GLU A 113 -5.49 -6.78 -9.61
N LEU A 114 -5.66 -5.77 -10.47
CA LEU A 114 -6.12 -4.44 -10.10
C LEU A 114 -7.50 -4.24 -10.73
N THR A 115 -8.46 -3.67 -9.98
CA THR A 115 -9.67 -3.10 -10.61
C THR A 115 -9.32 -1.83 -11.37
N ALA A 116 -10.30 -1.17 -12.00
CA ALA A 116 -10.13 0.05 -12.80
C ALA A 116 -9.42 1.20 -12.05
N MET A 117 -8.09 1.14 -12.03
CA MET A 117 -7.21 2.10 -11.36
C MET A 117 -7.20 3.38 -12.17
N VAL A 118 -7.54 4.49 -11.52
CA VAL A 118 -7.50 5.83 -12.10
C VAL A 118 -6.47 6.64 -11.32
N GLY A 119 -5.46 7.15 -12.03
CA GLY A 119 -4.45 8.01 -11.46
C GLY A 119 -4.58 9.46 -11.93
N SER A 120 -4.19 10.37 -11.04
CA SER A 120 -4.08 11.80 -11.32
C SER A 120 -2.68 12.27 -10.93
N LEU A 121 -2.20 13.35 -11.53
CA LEU A 121 -0.92 13.94 -11.17
C LEU A 121 -1.11 14.92 -10.01
N CYS A 122 -0.31 14.80 -8.96
CA CYS A 122 -0.36 15.73 -7.82
C CYS A 122 0.08 17.12 -8.30
N SER A 123 -0.84 18.08 -8.26
CA SER A 123 -0.63 19.43 -8.78
C SER A 123 0.55 20.15 -8.10
N HIS A 124 0.80 19.80 -6.84
CA HIS A 124 1.86 20.37 -6.01
C HIS A 124 3.25 19.74 -6.14
N VAL A 125 3.42 18.70 -6.97
CA VAL A 125 4.74 18.08 -7.25
C VAL A 125 5.45 18.76 -8.43
N LEU A 126 4.78 19.68 -9.13
CA LEU A 126 5.25 20.31 -10.36
C LEU A 126 5.75 21.76 -10.21
N GLU A 127 5.68 22.34 -9.01
CA GLU A 127 6.20 23.68 -8.69
C GLU A 127 7.44 23.57 -7.79
#